data_AF-A0A532CJ84-F1
#
_entry.id   AF-A0A532CJ84-F1
#
_cell.length_a   1.000
_cell.length_b   1.000
_cell.length_c   1.000
_cell.angle_alpha   90.00
_cell.angle_beta   90.00
_cell.angle_gamma   90.00
#
_symmetry.space_group_name_H-M   'P 1'
#
loop_
_entity.id
_entity.type
_entity.pdbx_description
1 polymer ?
#
loop_
_entity_poly.entity_id
_entity_poly.type
_entity_poly.pdbx_seq_one_letter_code
_entity_poly.pdbx_strand_id
1 'polypeptide(L)'
;MYSTLVVLHILAAMSWVGGMIFLSLVLAPLARGRKAAPEFMAMFRSAALRFRPIVWIAMAILLITGPMLLSHRGLSVMAPASWPGIVTMKLTLVALLLFLTLLHDLVFGPQVSRVSAIAESQRTTGEQVIVKSARWLPRLSLLIALAVVVAAAMLARS
;
A
#
# COMPACT_ATOMS: atom_id res chain seq x y z
N MET A 1 -13.46 15.35 19.65
CA MET A 1 -13.60 14.91 18.24
C MET A 1 -12.27 14.86 17.49
N TYR A 2 -11.46 15.93 17.49
CA TYR A 2 -10.16 15.95 16.79
C TYR A 2 -9.22 14.78 17.16
N SER A 3 -9.00 14.52 18.45
CA SER A 3 -8.11 13.44 18.90
C SER A 3 -8.56 12.06 18.41
N THR A 4 -9.87 11.82 18.36
CA THR A 4 -10.45 10.57 17.82
C THR A 4 -10.12 10.40 16.33
N LEU A 5 -10.24 11.48 15.54
CA LEU A 5 -9.87 11.45 14.12
C LEU A 5 -8.38 11.16 13.92
N VAL A 6 -7.52 11.78 14.72
CA VAL A 6 -6.07 11.55 14.69
C VAL A 6 -5.75 10.09 15.03
N VAL A 7 -6.33 9.55 16.10
CA VAL A 7 -6.13 8.15 16.51
C VAL A 7 -6.58 7.19 15.41
N LEU A 8 -7.77 7.37 14.85
CA LEU A 8 -8.26 6.53 13.76
C LEU A 8 -7.38 6.61 12.51
N HIS A 9 -6.95 7.81 12.14
CA HIS A 9 -6.07 8.03 10.99
C HIS A 9 -4.72 7.32 11.19
N ILE A 10 -4.12 7.44 12.38
CA ILE A 10 -2.84 6.80 12.71
C ILE A 10 -2.99 5.28 12.76
N LEU A 11 -4.02 4.73 13.40
CA LEU A 11 -4.24 3.28 13.47
C LEU A 11 -4.45 2.68 12.08
N ALA A 12 -5.19 3.36 11.20
CA ALA A 12 -5.35 2.93 9.81
C ALA A 12 -4.01 2.97 9.05
N ALA A 13 -3.24 4.05 9.17
CA ALA A 13 -1.92 4.17 8.54
C ALA A 13 -0.96 3.09 9.06
N MET A 14 -0.90 2.86 10.37
CA MET A 14 -0.04 1.85 11.00
C MET A 14 -0.41 0.44 10.57
N SER A 15 -1.71 0.12 10.53
CA SER A 15 -2.19 -1.20 10.10
C SER A 15 -1.78 -1.49 8.66
N TRP A 16 -1.88 -0.48 7.79
CA TRP A 16 -1.53 -0.60 6.39
C TRP A 16 -0.02 -0.69 6.16
N VAL A 17 0.74 0.30 6.66
CA VAL A 17 2.20 0.37 6.50
C VAL A 17 2.88 -0.81 7.20
N GLY A 18 2.44 -1.16 8.41
CA GLY A 18 2.97 -2.28 9.17
C GLY A 18 2.78 -3.62 8.45
N GLY A 19 1.61 -3.85 7.86
CA GLY A 19 1.39 -5.05 7.06
C GLY A 19 2.19 -5.07 5.75
N MET A 20 2.41 -3.91 5.10
CA MET A 20 3.33 -3.82 3.96
C MET A 20 4.77 -4.21 4.34
N ILE A 21 5.25 -3.70 5.48
CA ILE A 21 6.58 -4.02 6.04
C ILE A 21 6.67 -5.53 6.30
N PHE A 22 5.70 -6.09 7.02
CA PHE A 22 5.71 -7.50 7.38
C PHE A 22 5.64 -8.42 6.16
N LEU A 23 4.73 -8.16 5.22
CA LEU A 23 4.62 -8.95 3.99
C LEU A 23 5.88 -8.85 3.13
N SER A 24 6.48 -7.67 3.03
CA SER A 24 7.60 -7.42 2.11
C SER A 24 8.96 -7.86 2.66
N LEU A 25 9.20 -7.66 3.95
CA LEU A 25 10.51 -7.87 4.58
C LEU A 25 10.60 -9.18 5.36
N VAL A 26 9.46 -9.76 5.76
CA VAL A 26 9.43 -11.02 6.53
C VAL A 26 8.86 -12.16 5.70
N LEU A 27 7.58 -12.06 5.30
CA LEU A 27 6.92 -13.20 4.63
C LEU A 27 7.42 -13.44 3.20
N ALA A 28 7.64 -12.39 2.40
CA ALA A 28 8.09 -12.56 1.02
C ALA A 28 9.49 -13.20 0.90
N PRO A 29 10.51 -12.83 1.72
CA PRO A 29 11.79 -13.54 1.73
C PRO A 29 11.66 -15.01 2.15
N LEU A 30 10.86 -15.29 3.19
CA LEU A 30 10.61 -16.67 3.65
C LEU A 30 9.99 -17.53 2.54
N ALA A 31 8.96 -17.01 1.87
CA ALA A 31 8.27 -17.72 0.79
C ALA A 31 9.12 -17.94 -0.47
N ARG A 32 10.18 -17.14 -0.67
CA ARG A 32 11.05 -17.19 -1.86
C ARG A 32 12.42 -17.82 -1.57
N GLY A 33 12.66 -18.31 -0.36
CA GLY A 33 13.91 -18.99 -0.03
C GLY A 33 14.15 -20.19 -0.94
N ARG A 34 15.39 -20.42 -1.40
CA ARG A 34 15.72 -21.52 -2.33
C ARG A 34 15.36 -22.93 -1.81
N LYS A 35 15.19 -23.08 -0.49
CA LYS A 35 14.77 -24.32 0.19
C LYS A 35 13.33 -24.26 0.72
N ALA A 36 12.57 -23.22 0.39
CA ALA A 36 11.23 -23.04 0.90
C ALA A 36 10.30 -24.10 0.28
N ALA A 37 9.61 -24.85 1.14
CA ALA A 37 8.54 -25.75 0.71
C ALA A 37 7.45 -24.96 -0.06
N PRO A 38 6.80 -25.56 -1.07
CA PRO A 38 5.70 -24.94 -1.81
C PRO A 38 4.59 -24.37 -0.90
N GLU A 39 4.39 -24.98 0.26
CA GLU A 39 3.47 -24.56 1.31
C GLU A 39 3.71 -23.12 1.81
N PHE A 40 4.97 -22.67 1.90
CA PHE A 40 5.27 -21.29 2.33
C PHE A 40 4.77 -20.26 1.33
N MET A 41 4.82 -20.57 0.02
CA MET A 41 4.30 -19.67 -1.00
C MET A 41 2.77 -19.65 -1.00
N ALA A 42 2.13 -20.78 -0.71
CA ALA A 42 0.68 -20.83 -0.48
C ALA A 42 0.26 -20.04 0.77
N MET A 43 1.02 -20.15 1.86
CA MET A 43 0.82 -19.37 3.08
C MET A 43 0.98 -17.86 2.83
N PHE A 44 2.03 -17.44 2.10
CA PHE A 44 2.22 -16.05 1.71
C PHE A 44 1.02 -15.52 0.90
N ARG A 45 0.55 -16.28 -0.10
CA ARG A 45 -0.61 -15.89 -0.91
C ARG A 45 -1.87 -15.77 -0.04
N SER A 46 -2.11 -16.72 0.86
CA SER A 46 -3.24 -16.70 1.79
C SER A 46 -3.18 -15.48 2.72
N ALA A 47 -2.02 -15.20 3.31
CA ALA A 47 -1.81 -14.04 4.17
C ALA A 47 -2.04 -12.73 3.41
N ALA A 48 -1.50 -12.60 2.20
CA ALA A 48 -1.70 -11.43 1.35
C ALA A 48 -3.18 -11.22 1.02
N LEU A 49 -3.92 -12.29 0.65
CA LEU A 49 -5.35 -12.21 0.37
C LEU A 49 -6.17 -11.80 1.60
N ARG A 50 -5.85 -12.33 2.79
CA ARG A 50 -6.50 -11.95 4.05
C ARG A 50 -6.17 -10.53 4.49
N PHE A 51 -5.00 -10.02 4.10
CA PHE A 51 -4.60 -8.64 4.41
C PHE A 51 -5.32 -7.61 3.53
N ARG A 52 -5.76 -7.97 2.32
CA ARG A 52 -6.49 -7.06 1.42
C ARG A 52 -7.69 -6.35 2.07
N PRO A 53 -8.68 -7.04 2.66
CA PRO A 53 -9.81 -6.34 3.29
C PRO A 53 -9.36 -5.35 4.37
N ILE A 54 -8.28 -5.65 5.11
CA ILE A 54 -7.70 -4.73 6.10
C ILE A 54 -7.16 -3.46 5.42
N VAL A 55 -6.49 -3.60 4.27
CA VAL A 55 -6.03 -2.47 3.45
C VAL A 55 -7.20 -1.63 2.96
N TRP A 56 -8.26 -2.24 2.44
CA TRP A 56 -9.45 -1.53 1.96
C TRP A 56 -10.16 -0.75 3.07
N ILE A 57 -10.29 -1.34 4.26
CA ILE A 57 -10.83 -0.66 5.45
C ILE A 57 -9.92 0.51 5.86
N ALA A 58 -8.61 0.28 5.93
CA ALA A 58 -7.64 1.33 6.28
C ALA A 58 -7.68 2.49 5.28
N MET A 59 -7.75 2.19 3.98
CA MET A 59 -7.88 3.20 2.92
C MET A 59 -9.15 4.03 3.08
N ALA A 60 -10.30 3.39 3.35
CA ALA A 60 -11.55 4.10 3.59
C ALA A 60 -11.44 5.05 4.79
N ILE A 61 -10.89 4.57 5.91
CA ILE A 61 -10.67 5.39 7.11
C ILE A 61 -9.76 6.57 6.79
N LEU A 62 -8.64 6.36 6.08
CA LEU A 62 -7.69 7.43 5.72
C LEU A 62 -8.31 8.47 4.79
N LEU A 63 -9.11 8.05 3.81
CA LEU A 63 -9.80 8.93 2.87
C LEU A 63 -10.91 9.76 3.53
N ILE A 64 -11.51 9.27 4.62
CA ILE A 64 -12.50 10.03 5.40
C ILE A 64 -11.80 10.96 6.39
N THR A 65 -10.88 10.42 7.19
CA THR A 65 -10.22 11.16 8.27
C THR A 65 -9.21 12.19 7.75
N GLY A 66 -8.54 11.96 6.62
CA GLY A 66 -7.56 12.87 6.03
C GLY A 66 -8.14 14.26 5.71
N PRO A 67 -9.21 14.36 4.90
CA PRO A 67 -9.95 15.59 4.65
C PRO A 67 -10.41 16.31 5.91
N MET A 68 -10.96 15.57 6.89
CA MET A 68 -11.42 16.15 8.16
C MET A 68 -10.25 16.72 8.98
N LEU A 69 -9.11 16.05 9.00
CA LEU A 69 -7.91 16.55 9.67
C LEU A 69 -7.32 17.76 8.95
N LEU A 70 -7.44 17.81 7.62
CA LEU A 70 -6.99 18.96 6.82
C LEU A 70 -7.87 20.19 7.09
N SER A 71 -9.21 20.01 7.17
CA SER A 71 -10.14 21.10 7.49
C SER A 71 -9.95 21.62 8.91
N HIS A 72 -9.62 20.75 9.87
CA HIS A 72 -9.23 21.17 11.23
C HIS A 72 -7.95 22.03 11.27
N ARG A 73 -7.11 21.99 10.23
CA ARG A 73 -5.96 22.90 10.05
C ARG A 73 -6.29 24.18 9.27
N GLY A 74 -7.57 24.43 8.96
CA GLY A 74 -8.01 25.58 8.16
C GLY A 74 -7.71 25.46 6.67
N LEU A 75 -7.33 24.28 6.19
CA LEU A 75 -7.00 24.04 4.78
C LEU A 75 -8.18 23.35 4.07
N SER A 76 -8.60 23.91 2.93
CA SER A 76 -9.66 23.32 2.11
C SER A 76 -9.10 22.27 1.16
N VAL A 77 -9.74 21.11 1.09
CA VAL A 77 -9.42 20.06 0.11
C VAL A 77 -9.66 20.53 -1.33
N MET A 78 -10.57 21.48 -1.52
CA MET A 78 -10.95 21.99 -2.85
C MET A 78 -10.06 23.13 -3.34
N ALA A 79 -9.08 23.56 -2.55
CA ALA A 79 -8.17 24.65 -2.88
C ALA A 79 -6.69 24.20 -2.77
N PRO A 80 -6.22 23.26 -3.61
CA PRO A 80 -4.86 22.74 -3.52
C PRO A 80 -3.77 23.81 -3.71
N ALA A 81 -4.09 24.91 -4.40
CA ALA A 81 -3.18 26.03 -4.60
C ALA A 81 -2.81 26.76 -3.29
N SER A 82 -3.61 26.64 -2.23
CA SER A 82 -3.33 27.28 -0.93
C SER A 82 -2.58 26.38 0.05
N TRP A 83 -2.26 25.14 -0.33
CA TRP A 83 -1.62 24.19 0.56
C TRP A 83 -0.14 24.53 0.79
N PRO A 84 0.35 24.45 2.04
CA PRO A 84 1.78 24.46 2.31
C PRO A 84 2.48 23.33 1.54
N GLY A 85 3.72 23.56 1.10
CA GLY A 85 4.46 22.59 0.27
C GLY A 85 4.54 21.18 0.88
N ILE A 86 4.66 21.07 2.21
CA ILE A 86 4.67 19.78 2.92
C ILE A 86 3.32 19.03 2.85
N VAL A 87 2.20 19.76 2.84
CA VAL A 87 0.86 19.18 2.67
C VAL A 87 0.70 18.67 1.24
N THR A 88 1.09 19.49 0.26
CA THR A 88 1.08 19.11 -1.17
C THR A 88 1.91 17.87 -1.41
N MET A 89 3.16 17.84 -0.92
CA MET A 89 4.04 16.67 -1.02
C MET A 89 3.39 15.42 -0.40
N LYS A 90 2.87 15.52 0.84
CA LYS A 90 2.20 14.39 1.51
C LYS A 90 1.02 13.88 0.69
N LEU A 91 0.16 14.77 0.21
CA LEU A 91 -1.04 14.38 -0.53
C LEU A 91 -0.73 13.82 -1.93
N THR A 92 0.30 14.31 -2.60
CA THR A 92 0.82 13.71 -3.85
C THR A 92 1.34 12.30 -3.61
N LEU A 93 2.12 12.08 -2.54
CA LEU A 93 2.61 10.75 -2.18
C LEU A 93 1.48 9.79 -1.81
N VAL A 94 0.46 10.26 -1.07
CA VAL A 94 -0.75 9.48 -0.76
C VAL A 94 -1.52 9.12 -2.02
N ALA A 95 -1.73 10.08 -2.93
CA ALA A 95 -2.40 9.83 -4.21
C ALA A 95 -1.66 8.78 -5.05
N LEU A 96 -0.33 8.88 -5.13
CA LEU A 96 0.51 7.90 -5.80
C LEU A 96 0.40 6.51 -5.15
N LEU A 97 0.44 6.44 -3.81
CA LEU A 97 0.30 5.19 -3.07
C LEU A 97 -1.06 4.53 -3.31
N LEU A 98 -2.14 5.31 -3.28
CA LEU A 98 -3.50 4.83 -3.56
C LEU A 98 -3.59 4.30 -5.00
N PHE A 99 -3.06 5.06 -5.98
CA PHE A 99 -3.03 4.64 -7.37
C PHE A 99 -2.30 3.31 -7.55
N LEU A 100 -1.08 3.18 -7.01
CA LEU A 100 -0.30 1.94 -7.09
C LEU A 100 -1.01 0.77 -6.40
N THR A 101 -1.73 1.03 -5.30
CA THR A 101 -2.47 0.00 -4.58
C THR A 101 -3.68 -0.48 -5.37
N LEU A 102 -4.46 0.43 -5.95
CA LEU A 102 -5.60 0.09 -6.81
C LEU A 102 -5.14 -0.65 -8.07
N LEU A 103 -4.06 -0.18 -8.69
CA LEU A 103 -3.43 -0.81 -9.84
C LEU A 103 -2.96 -2.24 -9.49
N HIS A 104 -2.27 -2.40 -8.36
CA HIS A 104 -1.87 -3.72 -7.84
C HIS A 104 -3.08 -4.62 -7.61
N ASP A 105 -4.11 -4.12 -6.95
CA ASP A 105 -5.22 -4.95 -6.50
C ASP A 105 -6.23 -5.31 -7.59
N LEU A 106 -6.57 -4.36 -8.45
CA LEU A 106 -7.61 -4.55 -9.45
C LEU A 106 -7.06 -5.09 -10.76
N VAL A 107 -5.81 -4.76 -11.12
CA VAL A 107 -5.21 -5.17 -12.40
C VAL A 107 -4.26 -6.35 -12.22
N PHE A 108 -3.24 -6.20 -11.38
CA PHE A 108 -2.21 -7.23 -11.24
C PHE A 108 -2.69 -8.45 -10.44
N GLY A 109 -3.55 -8.27 -9.44
CA GLY A 109 -4.12 -9.37 -8.66
C GLY A 109 -4.78 -10.46 -9.53
N PRO A 110 -5.78 -10.12 -10.36
CA PRO A 110 -6.44 -11.07 -11.25
C PRO A 110 -5.51 -11.66 -12.31
N GLN A 111 -4.61 -10.84 -12.89
CA GLN A 111 -3.68 -11.28 -13.92
C GLN A 111 -2.66 -12.29 -13.38
N VAL A 112 -2.05 -12.02 -12.22
CA VAL A 112 -1.10 -12.94 -11.59
C VAL A 112 -1.80 -14.22 -11.16
N SER A 113 -3.04 -14.15 -10.67
CA SER A 113 -3.81 -15.35 -10.34
C SER A 113 -4.09 -16.22 -11.57
N ARG A 114 -4.33 -15.61 -12.74
CA ARG A 114 -4.55 -16.33 -14.00
C ARG A 114 -3.27 -16.98 -14.51
N VAL A 115 -2.17 -16.24 -14.55
CA VAL A 115 -0.85 -16.72 -15.02
C VAL A 115 -0.25 -17.79 -14.09
N SER A 116 -0.55 -17.72 -12.79
CA SER A 116 -0.07 -18.69 -11.81
C SER A 116 -0.72 -20.07 -11.96
N ALA A 117 -1.87 -20.17 -12.65
CA ALA A 117 -2.50 -21.45 -12.97
C ALA A 117 -1.82 -22.19 -14.14
N ILE A 118 -0.98 -21.49 -14.91
CA ILE A 118 -0.23 -22.05 -16.04
C ILE A 118 1.13 -22.55 -15.52
N ALA A 119 1.52 -23.76 -15.96
CA ALA A 119 2.83 -24.35 -15.65
C ALA A 119 3.95 -23.42 -16.13
N GLU A 120 5.01 -23.26 -15.33
CA GLU A 120 6.10 -22.31 -15.61
C GLU A 120 6.79 -22.58 -16.95
N SER A 121 6.85 -23.84 -17.39
CA SER A 121 7.39 -24.25 -18.69
C SER A 121 6.54 -23.85 -19.90
N GLN A 122 5.29 -23.43 -19.69
CA GLN A 122 4.35 -23.06 -20.75
C GLN A 122 4.05 -21.55 -20.79
N ARG A 123 4.69 -20.74 -19.93
CA ARG A 123 4.46 -19.28 -19.87
C ARG A 123 5.19 -18.54 -20.99
N THR A 124 4.45 -17.69 -21.68
CA THR A 124 4.98 -16.76 -22.70
C THR A 124 5.87 -15.67 -22.07
N THR A 125 6.70 -15.02 -22.88
CA THR A 125 7.58 -13.91 -22.45
C THR A 125 6.79 -12.79 -21.77
N GLY A 126 5.59 -12.46 -22.26
CA GLY A 126 4.71 -11.45 -21.67
C GLY A 126 4.20 -11.83 -20.28
N GLU A 127 3.84 -13.10 -20.07
CA GLU A 127 3.39 -13.62 -18.78
C GLU A 127 4.50 -13.63 -17.72
N GLN A 128 5.74 -13.88 -18.13
CA GLN A 128 6.90 -13.76 -17.25
C GLN A 128 7.17 -12.30 -16.83
N VAL A 129 6.96 -11.33 -17.74
CA VAL A 129 7.10 -9.90 -17.43
C VAL A 129 6.04 -9.47 -16.40
N ILE A 130 4.79 -9.89 -16.55
CA ILE A 130 3.71 -9.60 -15.58
C ILE A 130 4.08 -10.10 -14.17
N VAL A 131 4.59 -11.33 -14.06
CA VAL A 131 5.01 -11.90 -12.77
C VAL A 131 6.22 -11.16 -12.19
N LYS A 132 7.16 -10.70 -13.02
CA LYS A 132 8.33 -9.91 -12.56
C LYS A 132 7.91 -8.51 -12.10
N SER A 133 7.06 -7.83 -12.85
CA SER A 133 6.56 -6.48 -12.51
C SER A 133 5.76 -6.50 -11.21
N ALA A 134 4.91 -7.52 -11.02
CA ALA A 134 4.16 -7.73 -9.79
C ALA A 134 5.07 -7.94 -8.54
N ARG A 135 6.36 -8.28 -8.72
CA ARG A 135 7.30 -8.43 -7.60
C ARG A 135 7.91 -7.10 -7.12
N TRP A 136 8.01 -6.11 -8.00
CA TRP A 136 8.60 -4.80 -7.68
C TRP A 136 7.57 -3.81 -7.16
N LEU A 137 6.33 -3.91 -7.65
CA LEU A 137 5.25 -3.00 -7.30
C LEU A 137 5.01 -2.88 -5.77
N PRO A 138 4.98 -3.99 -4.97
CA PRO A 138 4.81 -3.87 -3.52
C PRO A 138 5.97 -3.17 -2.82
N ARG A 139 7.20 -3.32 -3.32
CA ARG A 139 8.39 -2.67 -2.75
C ARG A 139 8.38 -1.17 -3.02
N LEU A 140 8.02 -0.78 -4.24
CA LEU A 140 7.85 0.63 -4.60
C LEU A 140 6.74 1.27 -3.75
N SER A 141 5.59 0.60 -3.62
CA SER A 141 4.51 1.06 -2.73
C SER A 141 4.98 1.19 -1.28
N LEU A 142 5.77 0.25 -0.76
CA LEU A 142 6.33 0.36 0.59
C LEU A 142 7.24 1.58 0.73
N LEU A 143 8.15 1.85 -0.23
CA LEU A 143 9.02 3.02 -0.18
C LEU A 143 8.21 4.33 -0.17
N ILE A 144 7.18 4.42 -1.00
CA ILE A 144 6.29 5.59 -1.04
C ILE A 144 5.51 5.71 0.27
N ALA A 145 5.02 4.60 0.83
CA ALA A 145 4.31 4.59 2.10
C ALA A 145 5.21 5.07 3.26
N LEU A 146 6.48 4.67 3.28
CA LEU A 146 7.46 5.18 4.23
C LEU A 146 7.72 6.69 4.03
N ALA A 147 7.82 7.16 2.79
CA ALA A 147 7.93 8.58 2.49
C ALA A 147 6.70 9.38 2.95
N VAL A 148 5.48 8.81 2.83
CA VAL A 148 4.25 9.40 3.38
C VAL A 148 4.35 9.55 4.90
N VAL A 149 4.84 8.53 5.61
CA VAL A 149 5.02 8.58 7.07
C VAL A 149 6.04 9.66 7.46
N VAL A 150 7.16 9.76 6.74
CA VAL A 150 8.17 10.81 6.98
C VAL A 150 7.56 12.19 6.76
N ALA A 151 6.84 12.41 5.65
CA ALA A 151 6.16 13.67 5.36
C ALA A 151 5.10 14.00 6.43
N ALA A 152 4.37 13.00 6.93
CA ALA A 152 3.41 13.16 8.02
C ALA A 152 4.10 13.56 9.34
N ALA A 153 5.25 12.96 9.66
CA ALA A 153 6.03 13.32 10.85
C ALA A 153 6.62 14.73 10.76
N MET A 154 7.05 15.15 9.56
CA MET A 154 7.49 16.54 9.33
C MET A 154 6.33 17.53 9.47
N LEU A 155 5.17 17.22 8.88
CA LEU A 155 3.95 18.04 8.97
C LEU A 155 3.42 18.16 10.41
N ALA A 156 3.69 17.18 11.26
CA ALA A 156 3.33 17.24 12.68
C ALA A 156 4.21 18.22 13.49
N ARG A 157 5.38 18.60 12.96
CA ARG A 157 6.35 19.50 13.60
C ARG A 157 6.35 20.92 13.04
N SER A 158 5.69 21.15 11.90
CA SER A 158 5.50 22.45 11.26
C SER A 158 4.22 23.13 11.73
#